data_AF-A0A0Q6BEI6-F1
#
_entry.id   AF-A0A0Q6BEI6-F1
#
_cell.length_a   1.000
_cell.length_b   1.000
_cell.length_c   1.000
_cell.angle_alpha   90.00
_cell.angle_beta   90.00
_cell.angle_gamma   90.00
#
_symmetry.space_group_name_H-M   'P 1'
#
loop_
_entity.id
_entity.type
_entity.pdbx_description
1 polymer ?
#
loop_
_entity_poly.entity_id
_entity_poly.type
_entity_poly.pdbx_seq_one_letter_code
_entity_poly.pdbx_strand_id
1 'polypeptide(L)'
;MITLLMFSKTVLANENPYAANYQAQNQGNLHSLQNNPEPQLLIGTRRDADNIKMLENGYDLMGLSEFEAGDIAPEQAIVHGRNIQADTILVYVKKSGNATPASKMEVIKEAVKKGQSLTEKDMAIDPGKYRYYATYWAKLPPPVLGVHVIKLVARKSSQQDEQAQATDVNEGVRVIAVIHGSAAEQGGLLRGDQLLSLNQEKVNDAATLSSLVRRFKGNTVTIKIQRQSEQLSLKVAL
;
A
#
# COMPACT_ATOMS: atom_id res chain seq x y z
N MET A 1 52.73 26.18 13.86
CA MET A 1 51.63 27.04 13.37
C MET A 1 50.83 26.18 12.40
N ILE A 2 49.81 25.45 12.88
CA ILE A 2 49.02 24.51 12.07
C ILE A 2 47.68 25.18 11.77
N THR A 3 47.45 25.43 10.49
CA THR A 3 46.27 26.10 9.94
C THR A 3 45.05 25.20 10.09
N LEU A 4 44.08 25.63 10.89
CA LEU A 4 42.78 24.99 11.05
C LEU A 4 41.92 25.31 9.82
N LEU A 5 41.76 24.34 8.92
CA LEU A 5 40.79 24.42 7.83
C LEU A 5 39.37 24.29 8.42
N MET A 6 38.65 25.41 8.48
CA MET A 6 37.22 25.44 8.73
C MET A 6 36.49 24.85 7.52
N PHE A 7 35.98 23.63 7.64
CA PHE A 7 34.98 23.12 6.71
C PHE A 7 33.67 23.85 6.98
N SER A 8 33.39 24.87 6.17
CA SER A 8 32.05 25.45 6.07
C SER A 8 31.09 24.33 5.69
N LYS A 9 30.09 24.08 6.56
CA LYS A 9 28.98 23.18 6.26
C LYS A 9 28.33 23.68 4.97
N THR A 10 28.48 22.90 3.91
CA THR A 10 27.71 23.01 2.69
C THR A 10 26.22 23.06 3.05
N VAL A 11 25.51 23.99 2.41
CA VAL A 11 24.05 24.10 2.44
C VAL A 11 23.46 22.71 2.16
N LEU A 12 22.79 22.11 3.14
CA LEU A 12 22.00 20.91 2.92
C LEU A 12 20.84 21.33 2.01
N ALA A 13 20.87 20.90 0.74
CA ALA A 13 19.66 20.85 -0.05
C ALA A 13 18.62 20.06 0.77
N ASN A 14 17.43 20.63 0.99
CA ASN A 14 16.35 19.94 1.68
C ASN A 14 16.19 18.55 1.06
N GLU A 15 16.56 17.51 1.79
CA GLU A 15 16.41 16.13 1.31
C GLU A 15 14.93 15.90 0.97
N ASN A 16 14.66 15.35 -0.21
CA ASN A 16 13.30 15.04 -0.63
C ASN A 16 12.67 14.09 0.40
N PRO A 17 11.66 14.51 1.18
CA PRO A 17 11.13 13.72 2.27
C PRO A 17 10.44 12.45 1.79
N TYR A 18 9.93 12.42 0.55
CA TYR A 18 9.41 11.21 -0.06
C TYR A 18 10.50 10.16 -0.26
N ALA A 19 11.68 10.58 -0.74
CA ALA A 19 12.80 9.67 -0.92
C ALA A 19 13.41 9.24 0.42
N ALA A 20 13.57 10.16 1.37
CA ALA A 20 14.17 9.90 2.67
C ALA A 20 13.34 8.92 3.53
N ASN A 21 12.01 8.89 3.33
CA ASN A 21 11.10 8.05 4.09
C ASN A 21 10.54 6.88 3.25
N TYR A 22 11.13 6.57 2.10
CA TYR A 22 10.70 5.46 1.26
C TYR A 22 11.05 4.11 1.87
N GLN A 23 10.08 3.20 1.86
CA GLN A 23 10.21 1.82 2.26
C GLN A 23 9.71 0.94 1.12
N ALA A 24 10.60 0.13 0.55
CA ALA A 24 10.25 -0.85 -0.47
C ALA A 24 9.34 -1.95 0.14
N GLN A 25 8.29 -2.33 -0.59
CA GLN A 25 7.36 -3.37 -0.18
C GLN A 25 8.03 -4.75 -0.19
N ASN A 26 8.91 -4.98 -1.17
CA ASN A 26 9.60 -6.25 -1.40
C ASN A 26 11.10 -5.99 -1.60
N GLN A 27 11.96 -6.98 -1.30
CA GLN A 27 13.40 -6.93 -1.59
C GLN A 27 13.74 -7.05 -3.09
N GLY A 28 12.73 -7.17 -3.96
CA GLY A 28 12.90 -7.35 -5.40
C GLY A 28 13.09 -6.03 -6.16
N ASN A 29 13.66 -6.12 -7.36
CA ASN A 29 13.81 -5.00 -8.28
C ASN A 29 12.51 -4.75 -9.09
N LEU A 30 11.39 -4.51 -8.41
CA LEU A 30 10.12 -4.20 -9.08
C LEU A 30 10.13 -2.75 -9.57
N HIS A 31 9.98 -2.54 -10.88
CA HIS A 31 9.97 -1.23 -11.53
C HIS A 31 9.14 -1.27 -12.82
N SER A 32 8.86 -0.10 -13.38
CA SER A 32 8.22 0.05 -14.70
C SER A 32 8.96 -0.74 -15.77
N LEU A 33 8.20 -1.22 -16.76
CA LEU A 33 8.75 -1.83 -17.97
C LEU A 33 9.22 -0.79 -19.00
N GLN A 34 8.95 0.50 -18.77
CA GLN A 34 9.37 1.59 -19.64
C GLN A 34 10.83 1.95 -19.36
N ASN A 35 11.59 2.31 -20.40
CA ASN A 35 13.00 2.68 -20.23
C ASN A 35 13.18 3.95 -19.39
N ASN A 36 12.23 4.90 -19.49
CA ASN A 36 12.25 6.15 -18.73
C ASN A 36 10.80 6.56 -18.43
N PRO A 37 10.14 5.91 -17.46
CA PRO A 37 8.76 6.21 -17.13
C PRO A 37 8.65 7.63 -16.59
N GLU A 38 7.56 8.31 -16.95
CA GLU A 38 7.16 9.56 -16.33
C GLU A 38 5.98 9.29 -15.40
N PRO A 39 6.19 9.23 -14.07
CA PRO A 39 5.16 8.78 -13.14
C PRO A 39 3.92 9.69 -13.17
N GLN A 40 2.74 9.09 -13.31
CA GLN A 40 1.49 9.81 -13.13
C GLN A 40 1.23 10.03 -11.63
N LEU A 41 1.13 11.29 -11.22
CA LEU A 41 0.73 11.67 -9.86
C LEU A 41 -0.80 11.74 -9.75
N LEU A 42 -1.34 11.02 -8.78
CA LEU A 42 -2.76 11.05 -8.43
C LEU A 42 -2.93 11.38 -6.94
N ILE A 43 -3.92 12.20 -6.62
CA ILE A 43 -4.29 12.51 -5.24
C ILE A 43 -5.44 11.58 -4.83
N GLY A 44 -5.15 10.70 -3.88
CA GLY A 44 -6.12 9.72 -3.40
C GLY A 44 -6.99 10.25 -2.27
N THR A 45 -8.12 9.58 -2.04
CA THR A 45 -9.07 9.94 -0.96
C THR A 45 -9.37 8.76 -0.04
N ARG A 46 -9.25 7.54 -0.55
CA ARG A 46 -9.60 6.31 0.17
C ARG A 46 -8.53 5.26 -0.07
N ARG A 47 -7.40 5.43 0.63
CA ARG A 47 -6.18 4.62 0.51
C ARG A 47 -6.43 3.14 0.24
N ASP A 48 -7.20 2.48 1.09
CA ASP A 48 -7.36 1.03 1.00
C ASP A 48 -8.16 0.63 -0.26
N ALA A 49 -9.15 1.43 -0.67
CA ALA A 49 -9.91 1.17 -1.89
C ALA A 49 -9.10 1.51 -3.15
N ASP A 50 -8.34 2.60 -3.11
CA ASP A 50 -7.52 3.07 -4.21
C ASP A 50 -6.34 2.10 -4.47
N ASN A 51 -5.70 1.59 -3.41
CA ASN A 51 -4.66 0.56 -3.53
C ASN A 51 -5.21 -0.74 -4.17
N ILE A 52 -6.44 -1.13 -3.83
CA ILE A 52 -7.05 -2.33 -4.42
C ILE A 52 -7.36 -2.10 -5.89
N LYS A 53 -7.86 -0.92 -6.27
CA LYS A 53 -8.04 -0.56 -7.68
C LYS A 53 -6.73 -0.58 -8.45
N MET A 54 -5.62 -0.18 -7.86
CA MET A 54 -4.31 -0.28 -8.52
C MET A 54 -3.98 -1.74 -8.84
N LEU A 55 -4.16 -2.65 -7.88
CA LEU A 55 -3.98 -4.09 -8.09
C LEU A 55 -4.95 -4.65 -9.16
N GLU A 56 -6.24 -4.32 -9.09
CA GLU A 56 -7.25 -4.75 -10.08
C GLU A 56 -6.95 -4.20 -11.48
N ASN A 57 -6.31 -3.03 -11.56
CA ASN A 57 -5.80 -2.46 -12.79
C ASN A 57 -4.42 -3.02 -13.18
N GLY A 58 -3.90 -4.08 -12.53
CA GLY A 58 -2.65 -4.74 -12.92
C GLY A 58 -1.36 -3.95 -12.61
N TYR A 59 -1.42 -3.09 -11.60
CA TYR A 59 -0.22 -2.48 -11.01
C TYR A 59 0.20 -3.23 -9.76
N ASP A 60 1.50 -3.33 -9.53
CA ASP A 60 2.08 -3.88 -8.30
C ASP A 60 2.71 -2.78 -7.44
N LEU A 61 2.52 -2.90 -6.13
CA LEU A 61 3.06 -1.97 -5.15
C LEU A 61 4.58 -2.15 -5.03
N MET A 62 5.33 -1.10 -5.36
CA MET A 62 6.78 -1.05 -5.22
C MET A 62 7.20 -0.72 -3.79
N GLY A 63 6.49 0.22 -3.18
CA GLY A 63 6.78 0.70 -1.83
C GLY A 63 5.96 1.93 -1.48
N LEU A 64 6.26 2.50 -0.32
CA LEU A 64 5.55 3.64 0.22
C LEU A 64 6.49 4.64 0.90
N SER A 65 6.06 5.89 0.98
CA SER A 65 6.68 6.90 1.85
C SER A 65 5.63 7.39 2.85
N GLU A 66 5.98 7.48 4.12
CA GLU A 66 5.11 8.06 5.16
C GLU A 66 5.92 8.98 6.07
N PHE A 67 5.46 10.22 6.26
CA PHE A 67 6.13 11.21 7.10
C PHE A 67 5.18 12.33 7.55
N GLU A 68 5.58 13.07 8.58
CA GLU A 68 4.95 14.33 8.98
C GLU A 68 5.88 15.51 8.68
N ALA A 69 5.36 16.54 8.02
CA ALA A 69 6.11 17.73 7.67
C ALA A 69 5.20 18.96 7.65
N GLY A 70 5.77 20.15 7.39
CA GLY A 70 4.99 21.31 6.98
C GLY A 70 4.38 21.10 5.59
N ASP A 71 4.03 22.19 4.91
CA ASP A 71 3.53 22.08 3.53
C ASP A 71 4.64 21.63 2.57
N ILE A 72 4.48 20.43 2.02
CA ILE A 72 5.33 19.80 1.02
C ILE A 72 4.57 19.66 -0.29
N ALA A 73 5.18 20.16 -1.36
CA ALA A 73 4.71 20.01 -2.73
C ALA A 73 4.63 18.52 -3.15
N PRO A 74 3.44 18.00 -3.54
CA PRO A 74 3.27 16.61 -3.97
C PRO A 74 4.16 16.20 -5.16
N GLU A 75 4.58 17.15 -5.99
CA GLU A 75 5.47 16.95 -7.15
C GLU A 75 6.85 16.41 -6.74
N GLN A 76 7.27 16.60 -5.48
CA GLN A 76 8.48 15.97 -4.98
C GLN A 76 8.37 14.43 -4.97
N ALA A 77 7.15 13.88 -4.86
CA ALA A 77 6.93 12.45 -5.02
C ALA A 77 7.26 11.99 -6.44
N ILE A 78 6.99 12.80 -7.48
CA ILE A 78 7.35 12.50 -8.88
C ILE A 78 8.87 12.39 -9.03
N VAL A 79 9.62 13.31 -8.42
CA VAL A 79 11.09 13.28 -8.44
C VAL A 79 11.62 11.95 -7.87
N HIS A 80 11.06 11.49 -6.75
CA HIS A 80 11.43 10.19 -6.21
C HIS A 80 10.94 9.03 -7.10
N GLY A 81 9.71 9.10 -7.61
CA GLY A 81 9.12 8.11 -8.50
C GLY A 81 9.94 7.87 -9.76
N ARG A 82 10.52 8.91 -10.37
CA ARG A 82 11.45 8.75 -11.50
C ARG A 82 12.69 7.96 -11.11
N ASN A 83 13.28 8.26 -9.94
CA ASN A 83 14.49 7.59 -9.46
C ASN A 83 14.28 6.09 -9.22
N ILE A 84 13.08 5.69 -8.77
CA ILE A 84 12.72 4.28 -8.58
C ILE A 84 11.98 3.69 -9.78
N GLN A 85 11.81 4.46 -10.86
CA GLN A 85 11.12 4.05 -12.09
C GLN A 85 9.67 3.56 -11.85
N ALA A 86 8.88 4.34 -11.11
CA ALA A 86 7.45 4.08 -10.92
C ALA A 86 6.62 4.58 -12.12
N ASP A 87 5.51 3.91 -12.44
CA ASP A 87 4.54 4.36 -13.44
C ASP A 87 3.47 5.27 -12.84
N THR A 88 3.09 5.03 -11.59
CA THR A 88 2.01 5.78 -10.92
C THR A 88 2.31 5.99 -9.45
N ILE A 89 1.88 7.14 -8.93
CA ILE A 89 2.04 7.53 -7.54
C ILE A 89 0.68 7.97 -7.00
N LEU A 90 0.25 7.38 -5.89
CA LEU A 90 -0.92 7.87 -5.15
C LEU A 90 -0.44 8.63 -3.91
N VAL A 91 -0.79 9.90 -3.79
CA VAL A 91 -0.46 10.74 -2.63
C VAL A 91 -1.72 11.05 -1.83
N TYR A 92 -1.60 10.96 -0.51
CA TYR A 92 -2.63 11.28 0.46
C TYR A 92 -2.03 12.27 1.46
N VAL A 93 -2.77 13.34 1.73
CA VAL A 93 -2.36 14.38 2.68
C VAL A 93 -3.45 14.52 3.72
N LYS A 94 -3.10 14.33 4.99
CA LYS A 94 -4.00 14.54 6.11
C LYS A 94 -3.41 15.59 7.03
N LYS A 95 -4.17 16.62 7.39
CA LYS A 95 -3.73 17.57 8.41
C LYS A 95 -3.53 16.85 9.75
N SER A 96 -2.31 16.87 10.26
CA SER A 96 -1.91 16.43 11.59
C SER A 96 -2.17 17.59 12.56
N GLY A 97 -3.27 17.54 13.31
CA GLY A 97 -3.55 18.51 14.36
C GLY A 97 -5.02 18.72 14.70
N ASN A 98 -5.38 18.46 15.97
CA ASN A 98 -6.68 18.72 16.58
C ASN A 98 -6.87 20.21 16.97
N ALA A 99 -6.49 21.14 16.10
CA ALA A 99 -6.86 22.55 16.33
C ALA A 99 -8.31 22.76 15.89
N THR A 100 -9.25 22.23 16.68
CA THR A 100 -10.65 22.62 16.58
C THR A 100 -10.80 24.07 17.07
N PRO A 101 -11.85 24.80 16.66
CA PRO A 101 -12.16 26.11 17.23
C PRO A 101 -12.26 26.10 18.77
N ALA A 102 -12.61 24.95 19.35
CA ALA A 102 -12.72 24.75 20.80
C ALA A 102 -11.35 24.78 21.51
N SER A 103 -10.32 24.10 20.98
CA SER A 103 -8.98 24.13 21.58
C SER A 103 -8.31 25.51 21.46
N LYS A 104 -8.61 26.27 20.39
CA LYS A 104 -8.23 27.70 20.30
C LYS A 104 -8.88 28.55 21.40
N MET A 105 -10.18 28.34 21.65
CA MET A 105 -10.92 29.09 22.67
C MET A 105 -10.43 28.76 24.08
N GLU A 106 -10.00 27.52 24.33
CA GLU A 106 -9.46 27.09 25.61
C GLU A 106 -8.09 27.73 25.90
N VAL A 107 -7.20 27.78 24.90
CA VAL A 107 -5.92 28.50 24.99
C VAL A 107 -6.13 30.00 25.24
N ILE A 108 -7.10 30.63 24.55
CA ILE A 108 -7.45 32.03 24.77
C ILE A 108 -7.98 32.25 26.20
N LYS A 109 -8.88 31.38 26.68
CA LYS A 109 -9.43 31.44 28.05
C LYS A 109 -8.34 31.29 29.11
N GLU A 110 -7.38 30.39 28.93
CA GLU A 110 -6.26 30.24 29.86
C GLU A 110 -5.31 31.44 29.87
N ALA A 111 -4.99 32.01 28.71
CA ALA A 111 -4.14 33.20 28.62
C ALA A 111 -4.80 34.42 29.30
N VAL A 112 -6.10 34.61 29.08
CA VAL A 112 -6.91 35.64 29.75
C VAL A 112 -6.93 35.42 31.27
N LYS A 113 -7.12 34.17 31.73
CA LYS A 113 -7.12 33.83 33.16
C LYS A 113 -5.77 34.10 33.84
N LYS A 114 -4.67 33.94 33.12
CA LYS A 114 -3.31 34.19 33.60
C LYS A 114 -2.85 35.64 33.43
N GLY A 115 -3.70 36.53 32.89
CA GLY A 115 -3.35 37.93 32.62
C GLY A 115 -2.21 38.10 31.60
N GLN A 116 -1.97 37.09 30.77
CA GLN A 116 -0.91 37.09 29.77
C GLN A 116 -1.44 37.66 28.45
N SER A 117 -0.70 38.59 27.86
CA SER A 117 -1.00 39.09 26.51
C SER A 117 -0.56 38.05 25.49
N LEU A 118 -1.48 37.63 24.62
CA LEU A 118 -1.18 36.71 23.52
C LEU A 118 -0.24 37.42 22.53
N THR A 119 0.93 36.82 22.29
CA THR A 119 1.86 37.30 21.27
C THR A 119 1.45 36.77 19.88
N GLU A 120 1.95 37.38 18.80
CA GLU A 120 1.77 36.83 17.43
C GLU A 120 2.27 35.38 17.31
N LYS A 121 3.21 34.99 18.16
CA LYS A 121 3.73 33.62 18.27
C LYS A 121 2.77 32.66 18.97
N ASP A 122 1.91 33.17 19.86
CA ASP A 122 0.85 32.42 20.55
C ASP A 122 -0.44 32.33 19.71
N MET A 123 -0.62 33.28 18.77
CA MET A 123 -1.67 33.26 17.75
C MET A 123 -1.24 32.61 16.44
N ALA A 124 0.05 32.28 16.30
CA ALA A 124 0.57 31.61 15.12
C ALA A 124 -0.21 30.31 14.94
N ILE A 125 -0.98 30.27 13.86
CA ILE A 125 -1.56 29.04 13.35
C ILE A 125 -0.36 28.12 13.18
N ASP A 126 -0.26 27.06 13.99
CA ASP A 126 0.66 25.95 13.70
C ASP A 126 0.50 25.70 12.19
N PRO A 127 1.52 25.97 11.35
CA PRO A 127 1.43 25.84 9.91
C PRO A 127 1.17 24.36 9.68
N GLY A 128 -0.13 24.01 9.66
CA GLY A 128 -0.56 22.80 10.34
C GLY A 128 0.23 21.63 9.82
N LYS A 129 0.87 20.87 10.71
CA LYS A 129 1.64 19.71 10.27
C LYS A 129 0.74 18.84 9.41
N TYR A 130 1.27 18.30 8.33
CA TYR A 130 0.56 17.38 7.46
C TYR A 130 1.24 16.02 7.58
N ARG A 131 0.43 14.97 7.64
CA ARG A 131 0.86 13.60 7.43
C ARG A 131 0.70 13.28 5.96
N TYR A 132 1.81 12.97 5.32
CA TYR A 132 1.89 12.53 3.95
C TYR A 132 2.01 11.02 3.90
N TYR A 133 1.28 10.42 2.99
CA TYR A 133 1.40 9.02 2.64
C TYR A 133 1.43 8.92 1.11
N ALA A 134 2.45 8.29 0.56
CA ALA A 134 2.59 8.07 -0.88
C ALA A 134 2.81 6.59 -1.17
N THR A 135 2.16 6.04 -2.18
CA THR A 135 2.43 4.69 -2.71
C THR A 135 2.90 4.77 -4.14
N TYR A 136 3.88 3.94 -4.47
CA TYR A 136 4.54 3.90 -5.79
C TYR A 136 4.26 2.56 -6.45
N TRP A 137 3.90 2.61 -7.74
CA TRP A 137 3.34 1.47 -8.44
C TRP A 137 4.02 1.27 -9.79
N ALA A 138 4.29 0.00 -10.11
CA ALA A 138 4.76 -0.42 -11.42
C ALA A 138 3.64 -1.15 -12.17
N LYS A 139 3.45 -0.82 -13.44
CA LYS A 139 2.52 -1.52 -14.32
C LYS A 139 3.16 -2.79 -14.85
N LEU A 140 2.55 -3.94 -14.56
CA LEU A 140 3.10 -5.23 -14.96
C LEU A 140 2.46 -5.77 -16.25
N PRO A 141 3.14 -6.68 -16.95
CA PRO A 141 2.51 -7.42 -18.04
C PRO A 141 1.32 -8.21 -17.50
N PRO A 142 0.28 -8.44 -18.32
CA PRO A 142 -0.85 -9.26 -17.92
C PRO A 142 -0.36 -10.63 -17.40
N PRO A 143 -0.66 -10.99 -16.15
CA PRO A 143 -0.28 -12.29 -15.62
C PRO A 143 -1.19 -13.38 -16.18
N VAL A 144 -0.70 -14.62 -16.11
CA VAL A 144 -1.39 -15.82 -16.63
C VAL A 144 -2.77 -16.02 -15.96
N LEU A 145 -2.84 -15.93 -14.63
CA LEU A 145 -4.10 -16.06 -13.89
C LEU A 145 -4.76 -14.70 -13.58
N GLY A 146 -4.00 -13.73 -13.05
CA GLY A 146 -4.54 -12.40 -12.71
C GLY A 146 -5.20 -12.27 -11.34
N VAL A 147 -4.52 -12.75 -10.30
CA VAL A 147 -4.94 -12.57 -8.91
C VAL A 147 -3.79 -12.09 -8.05
N HIS A 148 -4.11 -11.27 -7.06
CA HIS A 148 -3.25 -11.00 -5.91
C HIS A 148 -3.76 -11.79 -4.71
N VAL A 149 -2.86 -12.48 -4.02
CA VAL A 149 -3.23 -13.34 -2.89
C VAL A 149 -2.38 -13.07 -1.66
N ILE A 150 -2.98 -13.33 -0.50
CA ILE A 150 -2.27 -13.35 0.79
C ILE A 150 -2.45 -14.72 1.44
N LYS A 151 -1.41 -15.19 2.14
CA LYS A 151 -1.52 -16.40 2.95
C LYS A 151 -2.44 -16.14 4.14
N LEU A 152 -3.30 -17.10 4.44
CA LEU A 152 -4.07 -17.08 5.67
C LEU A 152 -3.20 -17.55 6.84
N VAL A 153 -3.18 -16.74 7.89
CA VAL A 153 -2.55 -17.09 9.17
C VAL A 153 -3.66 -17.18 10.19
N ALA A 154 -3.80 -18.34 10.85
CA ALA A 154 -4.73 -18.50 11.96
C ALA A 154 -4.49 -17.37 12.97
N ARG A 155 -5.55 -16.64 13.30
CA ARG A 155 -5.54 -15.87 14.54
C ARG A 155 -5.46 -16.91 15.66
N LYS A 156 -4.38 -16.90 16.45
CA LYS A 156 -4.39 -17.57 17.75
C LYS A 156 -5.47 -16.87 18.57
N SER A 157 -6.67 -17.43 18.62
CA SER A 157 -7.67 -17.00 19.59
C SER A 157 -7.08 -17.26 20.97
N SER A 158 -6.96 -16.20 21.76
CA SER A 158 -6.75 -16.28 23.19
C SER A 158 -7.83 -17.18 23.78
N GLN A 159 -7.40 -18.25 24.46
CA GLN A 159 -8.08 -19.14 25.41
C GLN A 159 -9.61 -19.11 25.47
N GLN A 160 -10.20 -20.31 25.42
CA GLN A 160 -11.62 -20.68 25.58
C GLN A 160 -12.47 -20.55 24.32
N ASP A 161 -12.35 -21.55 23.45
CA ASP A 161 -13.45 -22.14 22.68
C ASP A 161 -12.95 -23.47 22.07
N GLU A 162 -12.70 -24.46 22.94
CA GLU A 162 -12.49 -25.85 22.53
C GLU A 162 -13.83 -26.45 22.11
N GLN A 163 -14.30 -26.19 20.88
CA GLN A 163 -15.21 -27.07 20.11
C GLN A 163 -15.65 -26.54 18.73
N ALA A 164 -14.88 -25.66 18.08
CA ALA A 164 -14.99 -25.48 16.63
C ALA A 164 -13.86 -26.27 15.95
N GLN A 165 -14.24 -27.22 15.10
CA GLN A 165 -13.36 -28.15 14.37
C GLN A 165 -12.07 -27.50 13.86
N ALA A 166 -10.95 -27.92 14.44
CA ALA A 166 -9.60 -27.42 14.16
C ALA A 166 -9.02 -27.97 12.83
N THR A 167 -9.77 -27.95 11.73
CA THR A 167 -9.33 -28.59 10.48
C THR A 167 -9.38 -27.79 9.18
N ASP A 168 -9.95 -26.58 9.09
CA ASP A 168 -10.09 -25.91 7.76
C ASP A 168 -9.75 -24.41 7.68
N VAL A 169 -9.45 -23.73 8.79
CA VAL A 169 -9.30 -22.25 8.77
C VAL A 169 -7.94 -21.78 8.18
N ASN A 170 -7.00 -22.71 7.94
CA ASN A 170 -5.62 -22.40 7.56
C ASN A 170 -5.18 -22.92 6.19
N GLU A 171 -6.05 -23.61 5.45
CA GLU A 171 -5.70 -24.09 4.11
C GLU A 171 -6.05 -23.02 3.06
N GLY A 172 -5.26 -22.90 2.01
CA GLY A 172 -5.56 -21.97 0.93
C GLY A 172 -4.84 -20.61 1.02
N VAL A 173 -5.09 -19.80 0.01
CA VAL A 173 -4.70 -18.39 -0.06
C VAL A 173 -5.92 -17.51 -0.31
N ARG A 174 -5.97 -16.32 0.28
CA ARG A 174 -7.08 -15.38 0.09
C ARG A 174 -6.80 -14.45 -1.06
N VAL A 175 -7.75 -14.37 -1.99
CA VAL A 175 -7.74 -13.42 -3.11
C VAL A 175 -8.07 -12.02 -2.60
N ILE A 176 -7.13 -11.10 -2.74
CA ILE A 176 -7.28 -9.69 -2.32
C ILE A 176 -7.60 -8.74 -3.48
N ALA A 177 -7.30 -9.15 -4.71
CA ALA A 177 -7.65 -8.44 -5.93
C ALA A 177 -7.70 -9.43 -7.11
N VAL A 178 -8.56 -9.15 -8.08
CA VAL A 178 -8.65 -9.88 -9.36
C VAL A 178 -8.44 -8.85 -10.46
N ILE A 179 -7.51 -9.12 -11.37
CA ILE A 179 -7.13 -8.16 -12.41
C ILE A 179 -8.20 -8.13 -13.50
N HIS A 180 -8.59 -6.93 -13.93
CA HIS A 180 -9.56 -6.75 -15.00
C HIS A 180 -9.09 -7.35 -16.33
N GLY A 181 -10.01 -8.04 -17.01
CA GLY A 181 -9.77 -8.75 -18.26
C GLY A 181 -8.92 -10.02 -18.12
N SER A 182 -8.55 -10.42 -16.91
CA SER A 182 -7.70 -11.60 -16.68
C SER A 182 -8.46 -12.91 -16.80
N ALA A 183 -7.71 -14.01 -16.91
CA ALA A 183 -8.25 -15.37 -16.85
C ALA A 183 -9.09 -15.59 -15.58
N ALA A 184 -8.64 -15.09 -14.43
CA ALA A 184 -9.37 -15.21 -13.18
C ALA A 184 -10.72 -14.51 -13.21
N GLU A 185 -10.79 -13.28 -13.72
CA GLU A 185 -12.05 -12.54 -13.86
C GLU A 185 -13.01 -13.26 -14.81
N GLN A 186 -12.53 -13.69 -15.98
CA GLN A 186 -13.31 -14.46 -16.95
C GLN A 186 -13.79 -15.81 -16.40
N GLY A 187 -12.98 -16.42 -15.54
CA GLY A 187 -13.29 -17.66 -14.81
C GLY A 187 -14.22 -17.47 -13.61
N GLY A 188 -14.62 -16.25 -13.29
CA GLY A 188 -15.55 -15.93 -12.20
C GLY A 188 -14.95 -15.94 -10.80
N LEU A 189 -13.61 -15.86 -10.68
CA LEU A 189 -12.95 -15.59 -9.40
C LEU A 189 -13.25 -14.16 -8.95
N LEU A 190 -13.49 -13.99 -7.66
CA LEU A 190 -13.79 -12.72 -7.04
C LEU A 190 -12.84 -12.43 -5.88
N ARG A 191 -12.64 -11.14 -5.61
CA ARG A 191 -11.99 -10.69 -4.37
C ARG A 191 -12.75 -11.25 -3.17
N GLY A 192 -11.99 -11.78 -2.21
CA GLY A 192 -12.52 -12.40 -0.99
C GLY A 192 -12.64 -13.92 -1.08
N ASP A 193 -12.57 -14.49 -2.29
CA ASP A 193 -12.46 -15.94 -2.46
C ASP A 193 -11.21 -16.48 -1.75
N GLN A 194 -11.34 -17.64 -1.12
CA GLN A 194 -10.22 -18.40 -0.59
C GLN A 194 -9.93 -19.55 -1.56
N LEU A 195 -8.80 -19.46 -2.26
CA LEU A 195 -8.36 -20.45 -3.23
C LEU A 195 -7.70 -21.61 -2.49
N LEU A 196 -8.29 -22.80 -2.60
CA LEU A 196 -7.89 -24.00 -1.87
C LEU A 196 -6.97 -24.89 -2.70
N SER A 197 -7.31 -25.09 -3.98
CA SER A 197 -6.52 -25.94 -4.89
C SER A 197 -6.70 -25.54 -6.35
N LEU A 198 -5.72 -25.92 -7.15
CA LEU A 198 -5.76 -25.86 -8.61
C LEU A 198 -5.60 -27.30 -9.13
N ASN A 199 -6.60 -27.77 -9.86
CA ASN A 199 -6.82 -29.17 -10.19
C ASN A 199 -6.86 -30.05 -8.93
N GLN A 200 -5.88 -30.94 -8.75
CA GLN A 200 -5.76 -31.82 -7.59
C GLN A 200 -4.67 -31.35 -6.62
N GLU A 201 -4.01 -30.21 -6.89
CA GLU A 201 -2.87 -29.72 -6.12
C GLU A 201 -3.30 -28.59 -5.16
N LYS A 202 -3.05 -28.78 -3.87
CA LYS A 202 -3.37 -27.78 -2.83
C LYS A 202 -2.53 -26.52 -3.01
N VAL A 203 -3.11 -25.36 -2.73
CA VAL A 203 -2.45 -24.06 -2.80
C VAL A 203 -2.37 -23.45 -1.41
N ASN A 204 -1.20 -23.47 -0.77
CA ASN A 204 -1.03 -22.99 0.61
C ASN A 204 -0.30 -21.65 0.73
N ASP A 205 0.26 -21.16 -0.38
CA ASP A 205 0.96 -19.89 -0.47
C ASP A 205 1.01 -19.37 -1.92
N ALA A 206 1.45 -18.12 -2.06
CA ALA A 206 1.57 -17.44 -3.35
C ALA A 206 2.60 -18.10 -4.29
N ALA A 207 3.68 -18.68 -3.73
CA ALA A 207 4.73 -19.32 -4.52
C ALA A 207 4.21 -20.60 -5.20
N THR A 208 3.46 -21.41 -4.46
CA THR A 208 2.79 -22.62 -4.95
C THR A 208 1.78 -22.26 -6.03
N LEU A 209 0.94 -21.25 -5.79
CA LEU A 209 -0.02 -20.77 -6.81
C LEU A 209 0.70 -20.35 -8.09
N SER A 210 1.73 -19.52 -7.99
CA SER A 210 2.52 -19.04 -9.13
C SER A 210 3.14 -20.20 -9.91
N SER A 211 3.69 -21.20 -9.22
CA SER A 211 4.27 -22.39 -9.84
C SER A 211 3.23 -23.20 -10.62
N LEU A 212 2.06 -23.47 -10.03
CA LEU A 212 0.98 -24.22 -10.67
C LEU A 212 0.41 -23.48 -11.87
N VAL A 213 0.14 -22.18 -11.73
CA VAL A 213 -0.35 -21.35 -12.83
C VAL A 213 0.62 -21.36 -14.01
N ARG A 214 1.93 -21.27 -13.74
CA ARG A 214 2.95 -21.36 -14.79
C ARG A 214 2.99 -22.74 -15.46
N ARG A 215 2.88 -23.82 -14.67
CA ARG A 215 2.90 -25.20 -15.15
C ARG A 215 1.71 -25.50 -16.09
N PHE A 216 0.53 -24.98 -15.77
CA PHE A 216 -0.69 -25.24 -16.52
C PHE A 216 -1.05 -24.15 -17.53
N LYS A 217 -0.17 -23.17 -17.79
CA LYS A 217 -0.36 -22.14 -18.81
C LYS A 217 -0.77 -22.77 -20.16
N GLY A 218 -1.79 -22.21 -20.81
CA GLY A 218 -2.37 -22.71 -22.06
C GLY A 218 -3.44 -23.80 -21.86
N ASN A 219 -3.79 -24.18 -20.63
CA ASN A 219 -4.78 -25.23 -20.34
C ASN A 219 -5.96 -24.66 -19.55
N THR A 220 -7.11 -25.34 -19.63
CA THR A 220 -8.20 -25.13 -18.69
C THR A 220 -7.95 -25.91 -17.41
N VAL A 221 -7.98 -25.23 -16.27
CA VAL A 221 -7.82 -25.80 -14.94
C VAL A 221 -9.11 -25.69 -14.15
N THR A 222 -9.29 -26.57 -13.16
CA THR A 222 -10.38 -26.47 -12.19
C THR A 222 -9.84 -25.88 -10.90
N ILE A 223 -10.29 -24.70 -10.52
CA ILE A 223 -9.89 -24.03 -9.27
C ILE A 223 -10.98 -24.28 -8.23
N LYS A 224 -10.63 -24.92 -7.12
CA LYS A 224 -11.54 -25.04 -5.98
C LYS A 224 -11.36 -23.85 -5.06
N ILE A 225 -12.47 -23.22 -4.71
CA ILE A 225 -12.50 -22.06 -3.83
C ILE A 225 -13.52 -22.25 -2.72
N GLN A 226 -13.32 -21.53 -1.63
CA GLN A 226 -14.30 -21.23 -0.62
C GLN A 226 -14.76 -19.77 -0.81
N ARG A 227 -16.03 -19.57 -1.10
CA ARG A 227 -16.66 -18.24 -1.19
C ARG A 227 -17.67 -18.13 -0.06
N GLN A 228 -17.39 -17.26 0.91
CA GLN A 228 -18.16 -17.19 2.15
C GLN A 228 -18.18 -18.57 2.83
N SER A 229 -19.35 -19.21 2.94
CA SER A 229 -19.52 -20.55 3.53
C SER A 229 -19.70 -21.66 2.48
N GLU A 230 -19.63 -21.36 1.18
CA GLU A 230 -19.83 -22.32 0.10
C GLU A 230 -18.52 -22.70 -0.61
N GLN A 231 -18.37 -24.00 -0.92
CA GLN A 231 -17.29 -24.48 -1.78
C GLN A 231 -17.74 -24.51 -3.24
N LEU A 232 -16.95 -23.87 -4.11
CA LEU A 232 -17.21 -23.79 -5.54
C LEU A 232 -16.03 -24.37 -6.32
N SER A 233 -16.30 -24.89 -7.52
CA SER A 233 -15.29 -25.30 -8.48
C SER A 233 -15.45 -24.49 -9.77
N LEU A 234 -14.46 -23.66 -10.07
CA LEU A 234 -14.45 -22.78 -11.24
C LEU A 234 -13.55 -23.36 -12.32
N LYS A 235 -14.00 -23.39 -13.57
CA LYS A 235 -13.14 -23.74 -14.71
C LYS A 235 -12.53 -22.48 -15.29
N VAL A 236 -11.21 -22.40 -15.33
CA VAL A 236 -10.45 -21.20 -15.72
C VAL A 236 -9.44 -21.56 -16.80
N ALA A 237 -9.40 -20.80 -17.90
CA ALA A 237 -8.41 -20.97 -18.97
C ALA A 237 -7.17 -20.13 -18.67
N LEU A 238 -6.01 -20.77 -18.53
CA LEU A 238 -4.69 -20.15 -18.26
C LEU A 238 -3.87 -19.95 -19.53
#